data_AF-A0A924S715-F1
#
_entry.id   AF-A0A924S715-F1
#
_cell.length_a   1.000
_cell.length_b   1.000
_cell.length_c   1.000
_cell.angle_alpha   90.00
_cell.angle_beta   90.00
_cell.angle_gamma   90.00
#
_symmetry.space_group_name_H-M   'P 1'
#
loop_
_entity.id
_entity.type
_entity.pdbx_description
1 polymer ?
#
loop_
_entity_poly.entity_id
_entity_poly.type
_entity_poly.pdbx_seq_one_letter_code
_entity_poly.pdbx_strand_id
1 'polypeptide(L)'
;MSDSEPPRRKILSLKSGVAAPGGPKPLERIARPAQRIRTFTPEPPPPPAPPATGDFKCKPCGTRFDPPTDLADDDSVRCPSCNARLGLVSDFRADPPNVEKLRARYLKKPG
;
A
#
# COMPACT_ATOMS: atom_id res chain seq x y z
N MET A 1 4.05 42.57 -25.19
CA MET A 1 5.18 42.36 -24.27
C MET A 1 4.63 41.94 -22.92
N SER A 2 4.82 40.67 -22.53
CA SER A 2 4.88 40.11 -21.16
C SER A 2 4.49 38.62 -21.19
N ASP A 3 5.40 37.76 -21.64
CA ASP A 3 5.31 36.32 -21.36
C ASP A 3 6.00 36.08 -20.02
N SER A 4 5.22 36.03 -18.94
CA SER A 4 5.73 35.77 -17.58
C SER A 4 5.79 34.26 -17.33
N GLU A 5 6.79 33.59 -17.90
CA GLU A 5 7.07 32.18 -17.59
C GLU A 5 7.64 32.07 -16.16
N PRO A 6 7.06 31.24 -15.27
CA PRO A 6 7.51 31.14 -13.87
C PRO A 6 8.92 30.54 -13.76
N PRO A 7 9.73 30.96 -12.77
CA PRO A 7 11.14 30.57 -12.67
C PRO A 7 11.30 29.06 -12.44
N ARG A 8 12.02 28.40 -13.36
CA ARG A 8 12.31 26.96 -13.30
C ARG A 8 13.23 26.64 -12.11
N ARG A 9 12.79 25.71 -11.26
CA ARG A 9 13.58 25.20 -10.12
C ARG A 9 14.71 24.31 -10.62
N LYS A 10 15.87 24.37 -9.95
CA LYS A 10 17.06 23.55 -10.29
C LYS A 10 16.78 22.08 -9.94
N ILE A 11 16.66 21.24 -10.96
CA ILE A 11 16.60 19.78 -10.81
C ILE A 11 18.02 19.22 -10.78
N LEU A 12 18.29 18.32 -9.83
CA LEU A 12 19.53 17.55 -9.82
C LEU A 12 19.46 16.52 -10.95
N SER A 13 20.23 16.75 -12.02
CA SER A 13 20.42 15.76 -13.08
C SER A 13 21.13 14.53 -12.51
N LEU A 14 20.44 13.41 -12.42
CA LEU A 14 21.11 12.13 -12.28
C LEU A 14 21.83 11.83 -13.58
N LYS A 15 23.17 11.73 -13.52
CA LYS A 15 23.96 11.20 -14.64
C LYS A 15 23.47 9.78 -14.92
N SER A 16 22.81 9.56 -16.05
CA SER A 16 22.63 8.21 -16.58
C SER A 16 24.02 7.64 -16.83
N GLY A 17 24.40 6.62 -16.07
CA GLY A 17 25.63 5.88 -16.25
C GLY A 17 25.61 5.17 -17.59
N VAL A 18 26.10 5.84 -18.64
CA VAL A 18 26.49 5.17 -19.88
C VAL A 18 27.59 4.18 -19.51
N ALA A 19 27.37 2.91 -19.87
CA ALA A 19 28.34 1.86 -19.65
C ALA A 19 29.68 2.24 -20.30
N ALA A 20 30.75 2.21 -19.51
CA ALA A 20 32.10 2.46 -20.01
C ALA A 20 32.45 1.44 -21.11
N PRO A 21 33.06 1.86 -22.24
CA PRO A 21 33.57 0.92 -23.23
C PRO A 21 34.77 0.19 -22.62
N GLY A 22 34.54 -1.08 -22.26
CA GLY A 22 35.51 -1.93 -21.55
C GLY A 22 34.93 -2.81 -20.44
N GLY A 23 33.60 -2.85 -20.26
CA GLY A 23 32.95 -3.76 -19.31
C GLY A 23 33.18 -5.25 -19.66
N PRO A 24 33.24 -6.16 -18.66
CA PRO A 24 33.51 -7.56 -18.89
C PRO A 24 32.41 -8.18 -19.76
N LYS A 25 32.80 -9.13 -20.62
CA LYS A 25 31.90 -9.82 -21.56
C LYS A 25 30.68 -10.37 -20.81
N PRO A 26 29.47 -10.28 -21.37
CA PRO A 26 28.29 -10.89 -20.78
C PRO A 26 28.57 -12.37 -20.54
N LEU A 27 28.37 -12.84 -19.31
CA LEU A 27 28.54 -14.25 -18.97
C LEU A 27 27.55 -15.06 -19.81
N GLU A 28 28.07 -15.93 -20.67
CA GLU A 28 27.28 -16.87 -21.45
C GLU A 28 26.35 -17.64 -20.53
N ARG A 29 25.10 -17.76 -20.95
CA ARG A 29 24.05 -18.47 -20.22
C ARG A 29 24.48 -19.93 -20.03
N ILE A 30 24.97 -20.24 -18.84
CA ILE A 30 25.27 -21.61 -18.44
C ILE A 30 24.00 -22.44 -18.59
N ALA A 31 24.04 -23.45 -19.47
CA ALA A 31 23.01 -24.46 -19.56
C ALA A 31 22.92 -25.16 -18.20
N ARG A 32 21.78 -24.98 -17.51
CA ARG A 32 21.56 -25.59 -16.19
C ARG A 32 21.65 -27.12 -16.34
N PRO A 33 22.48 -27.82 -15.55
CA PRO A 33 22.43 -29.26 -15.51
C PRO A 33 21.06 -29.67 -14.95
N ALA A 34 20.49 -30.76 -15.49
CA ALA A 34 19.26 -31.36 -15.04
C ALA A 34 19.37 -31.76 -13.56
N GLN A 35 19.05 -30.84 -12.66
CA GLN A 35 19.00 -31.10 -11.23
C GLN A 35 17.77 -31.95 -10.98
N ARG A 36 18.04 -33.16 -10.48
CA ARG A 36 17.06 -34.15 -10.02
C ARG A 36 15.92 -33.46 -9.29
N ILE A 37 14.72 -33.70 -9.79
CA ILE A 37 13.44 -33.31 -9.23
C ILE A 37 13.42 -33.82 -7.78
N ARG A 38 13.67 -32.93 -6.82
CA ARG A 38 13.07 -33.08 -5.50
C ARG A 38 11.63 -32.66 -5.70
N THR A 39 10.72 -33.62 -5.62
CA THR A 39 9.28 -33.39 -5.52
C THR A 39 9.05 -32.52 -4.29
N PHE A 40 9.05 -31.20 -4.49
CA PHE A 40 8.33 -30.28 -3.62
C PHE A 40 6.87 -30.62 -3.85
N THR A 41 6.26 -31.31 -2.90
CA THR A 41 4.81 -31.29 -2.77
C THR A 41 4.47 -29.82 -2.50
N PRO A 42 3.81 -29.11 -3.42
CA PRO A 42 3.42 -27.74 -3.15
C PRO A 42 2.44 -27.78 -1.97
N GLU A 43 2.78 -27.11 -0.88
CA GLU A 43 1.79 -26.79 0.13
C GLU A 43 0.69 -26.00 -0.58
N PRO A 44 -0.60 -26.35 -0.39
CA PRO A 44 -1.69 -25.63 -1.04
C PRO A 44 -1.54 -24.13 -0.69
N PRO A 45 -1.76 -23.23 -1.67
CA PRO A 45 -1.67 -21.80 -1.41
C PRO A 45 -2.59 -21.47 -0.22
N PRO A 46 -2.16 -20.61 0.73
CA PRO A 46 -3.03 -20.18 1.81
C PRO A 46 -4.33 -19.66 1.17
N PRO A 47 -5.49 -19.99 1.73
CA PRO A 47 -6.77 -19.59 1.16
C PRO A 47 -6.75 -18.08 0.90
N PRO A 48 -7.29 -17.61 -0.25
CA PRO A 48 -7.34 -16.19 -0.55
C PRO A 48 -7.94 -15.48 0.66
N ALA A 49 -7.23 -14.47 1.16
CA ALA A 49 -7.70 -13.68 2.30
C ALA A 49 -9.15 -13.27 2.01
N PRO A 50 -10.08 -13.46 2.98
CA PRO A 50 -11.48 -13.17 2.75
C PRO A 50 -11.61 -11.76 2.17
N PRO A 51 -12.52 -11.55 1.20
CA PRO A 51 -12.71 -10.23 0.62
C PRO A 51 -12.88 -9.23 1.75
N ALA A 52 -12.07 -8.16 1.73
CA ALA A 52 -12.06 -7.14 2.77
C ALA A 52 -13.45 -6.49 2.84
N THR A 53 -14.29 -7.07 3.67
CA THR A 53 -15.67 -6.68 3.93
C THR A 53 -15.55 -5.71 5.09
N GLY A 54 -15.65 -4.42 4.78
CA GLY A 54 -15.44 -3.37 5.76
C GLY A 54 -16.32 -2.19 5.45
N ASP A 55 -17.05 -1.72 6.46
CA ASP A 55 -17.96 -0.59 6.34
C ASP A 55 -17.20 0.74 6.17
N PHE A 56 -15.87 0.74 6.35
CA PHE A 56 -15.01 1.93 6.23
C PHE A 56 -13.96 1.79 5.11
N LYS A 57 -13.66 2.93 4.49
CA LYS A 57 -12.60 3.08 3.49
C LYS A 57 -11.54 4.04 4.00
N CYS A 58 -10.30 3.59 4.07
CA CYS A 58 -9.16 4.43 4.43
C CYS A 58 -9.01 5.59 3.43
N LYS A 59 -8.95 6.84 3.91
CA LYS A 59 -8.77 8.02 3.05
C LYS A 59 -7.37 8.09 2.41
N PRO A 60 -6.26 7.79 3.12
CA PRO A 60 -4.93 7.87 2.52
C PRO A 60 -4.59 6.78 1.48
N CYS A 61 -5.01 5.52 1.67
CA CYS A 61 -4.68 4.44 0.71
C CYS A 61 -5.89 3.89 -0.05
N GLY A 62 -7.11 4.23 0.34
CA GLY A 62 -8.32 3.74 -0.32
C GLY A 62 -8.71 2.30 0.02
N THR A 63 -7.96 1.59 0.85
CA THR A 63 -8.30 0.21 1.25
C THR A 63 -9.54 0.18 2.13
N ARG A 64 -10.43 -0.78 1.88
CA ARG A 64 -11.58 -1.08 2.74
C ARG A 64 -11.11 -1.87 3.96
N PHE A 65 -11.66 -1.54 5.12
CA PHE A 65 -11.34 -2.22 6.37
C PHE A 65 -12.52 -2.11 7.32
N ASP A 66 -12.54 -2.99 8.30
CA ASP A 66 -13.49 -2.97 9.40
C ASP A 66 -12.76 -2.52 10.68
N PRO A 67 -13.26 -1.54 11.42
CA PRO A 67 -12.63 -1.09 12.66
C PRO A 67 -12.75 -2.20 13.73
N PRO A 68 -11.65 -2.56 14.41
CA PRO A 68 -11.66 -3.65 15.38
C PRO A 68 -12.54 -3.30 16.59
N THR A 69 -13.42 -4.23 16.97
CA THR A 69 -14.34 -4.08 18.10
C THR A 69 -13.76 -4.50 19.45
N ASP A 70 -12.55 -5.04 19.48
CA ASP A 70 -11.90 -5.50 20.72
C ASP A 70 -11.07 -4.40 21.41
N LEU A 71 -10.79 -3.29 20.72
CA LEU A 71 -10.01 -2.19 21.27
C LEU A 71 -10.84 -1.28 22.18
N ALA A 72 -10.17 -0.62 23.12
CA ALA A 72 -10.76 0.39 23.99
C ALA A 72 -11.15 1.65 23.19
N ASP A 73 -12.11 2.42 23.69
CA ASP A 73 -12.63 3.61 22.98
C ASP A 73 -11.60 4.73 22.76
N ASP A 74 -10.55 4.77 23.59
CA ASP A 74 -9.41 5.70 23.51
C ASP A 74 -8.27 5.18 22.61
N ASP A 75 -8.35 3.93 22.14
CA ASP A 75 -7.34 3.37 21.27
C ASP A 75 -7.45 3.91 19.84
N SER A 76 -6.30 3.96 19.17
CA SER A 76 -6.22 4.47 17.81
C SER A 76 -6.33 3.38 16.77
N VAL A 77 -7.36 3.45 15.94
CA VAL A 77 -7.53 2.54 14.81
C VAL A 77 -6.53 2.90 13.72
N ARG A 78 -5.78 1.89 13.27
CA ARG A 78 -4.82 2.00 12.18
C ARG A 78 -5.32 1.26 10.96
N CYS A 79 -4.99 1.78 9.78
CA CYS A 79 -5.30 1.08 8.54
C CYS A 79 -4.43 -0.19 8.42
N PRO A 80 -5.02 -1.38 8.20
CA PRO A 80 -4.23 -2.62 8.04
C PRO A 80 -3.36 -2.63 6.76
N SER A 81 -3.64 -1.77 5.78
CA SER A 81 -2.94 -1.72 4.50
C SER A 81 -1.79 -0.71 4.48
N CYS A 82 -2.01 0.52 4.94
CA CYS A 82 -0.97 1.57 4.94
C CYS A 82 -0.45 1.96 6.33
N ASN A 83 -0.95 1.31 7.38
CA ASN A 83 -0.61 1.57 8.79
C ASN A 83 -0.82 3.04 9.25
N ALA A 84 -1.56 3.84 8.46
CA ALA A 84 -1.91 5.20 8.83
C ALA A 84 -2.89 5.20 10.00
N ARG A 85 -2.70 6.14 10.95
CA ARG A 85 -3.63 6.37 12.06
C ARG A 85 -4.89 7.03 11.51
N LEU A 86 -6.04 6.36 11.66
CA LEU A 86 -7.30 6.78 11.07
C LEU A 86 -8.18 7.57 12.04
N GLY A 87 -8.16 7.25 13.32
CA GLY A 87 -8.94 7.93 14.36
C GLY A 87 -9.00 7.09 15.63
N LEU A 88 -9.85 7.48 16.58
CA LEU A 88 -10.10 6.70 17.79
C LEU A 88 -11.24 5.70 17.58
N VAL A 89 -11.22 4.59 18.30
CA VAL A 89 -12.29 3.57 18.27
C VAL A 89 -13.64 4.19 18.60
N SER A 90 -13.69 5.10 19.57
CA SER A 90 -14.89 5.89 19.92
C SER A 90 -15.51 6.61 18.71
N ASP A 91 -14.68 7.23 17.86
CA ASP A 91 -15.16 7.94 16.68
C ASP A 91 -15.74 7.00 15.61
N PHE A 92 -15.23 5.76 15.53
CA PHE A 92 -15.76 4.71 14.64
C PHE A 92 -17.06 4.07 15.17
N ARG A 93 -17.20 3.98 16.50
CA ARG A 93 -18.39 3.41 17.17
C ARG A 93 -19.52 4.40 17.40
N ALA A 94 -19.26 5.71 17.28
CA ALA A 94 -20.30 6.73 17.40
C ALA A 94 -21.41 6.49 16.36
N ASP A 95 -22.67 6.73 16.76
CA ASP A 95 -23.83 6.65 15.88
C ASP A 95 -24.48 8.05 15.79
N PRO A 96 -24.36 8.79 14.67
CA PRO A 96 -23.59 8.47 13.46
C PRO A 96 -22.06 8.61 13.65
N PRO A 97 -21.24 7.89 12.86
CA PRO A 97 -19.79 7.91 13.00
C PRO A 97 -19.21 9.30 12.67
N ASN A 98 -18.23 9.75 13.47
CA ASN A 98 -17.62 11.08 13.34
C ASN A 98 -16.60 11.15 12.19
N VAL A 99 -17.08 11.00 10.95
CA VAL A 99 -16.26 10.97 9.74
C VAL A 99 -15.41 12.22 9.49
N GLU A 100 -15.70 13.35 10.15
CA GLU A 100 -14.87 14.56 10.09
C GLU A 100 -13.56 14.41 10.88
N LYS A 101 -13.62 13.70 12.01
CA LYS A 101 -12.44 13.39 12.85
C LYS A 101 -11.66 12.20 12.29
N LEU A 102 -12.36 11.30 11.61
CA LEU A 102 -11.78 10.11 11.00
C LEU A 102 -11.10 10.42 9.65
N ARG A 103 -9.90 9.89 9.46
CA ARG A 103 -9.26 9.76 8.13
C ARG A 103 -9.78 8.54 7.38
N ALA A 104 -11.07 8.23 7.53
CA ALA A 104 -11.78 7.15 6.86
C ALA A 104 -13.13 7.66 6.34
N ARG A 105 -13.63 7.05 5.25
CA ARG A 105 -14.96 7.30 4.69
C ARG A 105 -15.87 6.13 5.06
N TYR A 106 -17.05 6.41 5.58
CA TYR A 106 -18.07 5.39 5.80
C TYR A 106 -18.75 5.04 4.46
N LEU A 107 -18.82 3.75 4.15
CA LEU A 107 -19.35 3.22 2.87
C LEU A 107 -20.79 2.70 2.98
N LYS A 108 -21.29 2.46 4.21
CA LYS A 108 -22.70 2.13 4.41
C LYS A 108 -23.52 3.38 4.14
N LYS A 109 -24.34 3.35 3.08
CA LYS A 109 -25.37 4.37 2.88
C LYS A 109 -26.25 4.36 4.14
N PRO A 110 -26.53 5.52 4.78
CA PRO A 110 -27.71 5.60 5.61
C PRO A 110 -28.90 5.34 4.68
N GLY A 111 -29.58 4.21 4.88
CA GLY A 111 -30.83 3.89 4.21
C GLY A 111 -31.95 4.76 4.78
#